data_AF-A0A453AEZ7-F1
#
_entry.id   AF-A0A453AEZ7-F1
#
_cell.length_a   1.000
_cell.length_b   1.000
_cell.length_c   1.000
_cell.angle_alpha   90.00
_cell.angle_beta   90.00
_cell.angle_gamma   90.00
#
_symmetry.space_group_name_H-M   'P 1'
#
loop_
_entity.id
_entity.type
_entity.pdbx_description
1 polymer ?
#
loop_
_entity_poly.entity_id
_entity_poly.type
_entity_poly.pdbx_seq_one_letter_code
_entity_poly.pdbx_strand_id
1 'polypeptide(L)'
;QESRQLTEGERWLRASLKHLVLGLASLERTIARQRSRIRWLQEGDANTALFHLIANGRKAKNFIPALSVEGQVITDQQGKEEAFFEAYQ
;
A
#
# COMPACT_ATOMS: atom_id res chain seq x y z
N GLN A 1 31.93 8.46 -13.93
CA GLN A 1 32.19 9.91 -13.99
C GLN A 1 30.94 10.66 -13.50
N GLU A 2 30.59 10.54 -12.21
CA GLU A 2 29.49 11.30 -11.56
C GLU A 2 29.79 11.60 -10.07
N SER A 3 31.08 11.68 -9.71
CA SER A 3 31.51 11.82 -8.31
C SER A 3 32.06 13.20 -7.97
N ARG A 4 31.84 14.22 -8.82
CA ARG A 4 32.29 15.58 -8.51
C ARG A 4 31.39 16.19 -7.46
N GLN A 5 31.97 16.95 -6.53
CA GLN A 5 31.18 17.73 -5.58
C GLN A 5 30.35 18.77 -6.33
N LEU A 6 29.08 18.89 -5.95
CA LEU A 6 28.18 19.92 -6.48
C LEU A 6 28.63 21.28 -5.96
N THR A 7 28.55 22.31 -6.79
CA THR A 7 28.72 23.70 -6.34
C THR A 7 27.53 24.10 -5.45
N GLU A 8 27.65 25.22 -4.74
CA GLU A 8 26.57 25.71 -3.88
C GLU A 8 25.29 26.01 -4.67
N GLY A 9 25.42 26.65 -5.83
CA GLY A 9 24.30 26.91 -6.73
C GLY A 9 23.63 25.64 -7.26
N GLU A 10 24.41 24.60 -7.57
CA GLU A 10 23.88 23.30 -8.00
C GLU A 10 23.14 22.58 -6.87
N ARG A 11 23.65 22.66 -5.63
CA ARG A 11 22.98 22.10 -4.45
C ARG A 11 21.65 22.81 -4.20
N TRP A 12 21.63 24.14 -4.28
CA TRP A 12 20.41 24.93 -4.12
C TRP A 12 19.39 24.59 -5.22
N LEU A 13 19.81 24.57 -6.48
CA LEU A 13 18.93 24.24 -7.61
C LEU A 13 18.35 22.84 -7.46
N ARG A 14 19.18 21.85 -7.12
CA ARG A 14 18.73 20.47 -6.88
C ARG A 14 17.71 20.40 -5.75
N ALA A 15 17.95 21.11 -4.64
CA ALA A 15 16.99 21.17 -3.54
C ALA A 15 15.67 21.79 -3.98
N SER A 16 15.70 22.92 -4.68
CA SER A 16 14.51 23.62 -5.19
C SER A 16 13.69 22.74 -6.14
N LEU A 17 14.35 22.08 -7.09
CA LEU A 17 13.69 21.16 -8.04
C LEU A 17 13.10 19.95 -7.32
N LYS A 18 13.80 19.40 -6.33
CA LYS A 18 13.28 18.28 -5.53
C LYS A 18 12.00 18.67 -4.80
N HIS A 19 11.96 19.85 -4.19
CA HIS A 19 10.74 20.35 -3.54
C HIS A 19 9.59 20.54 -4.53
N LEU A 20 9.86 21.12 -5.71
CA LEU A 20 8.87 21.30 -6.77
C LEU A 20 8.28 19.94 -7.22
N VAL A 21 9.14 18.97 -7.53
CA VAL A 21 8.72 17.63 -7.97
C VAL A 21 7.88 16.93 -6.90
N LEU A 22 8.30 16.99 -5.63
CA LEU A 22 7.53 16.41 -4.53
C LEU A 22 6.18 17.11 -4.35
N GLY A 23 6.13 18.43 -4.48
CA GLY A 23 4.91 19.22 -4.45
C GLY A 23 3.94 18.83 -5.56
N LEU A 24 4.43 18.74 -6.80
CA LEU A 24 3.63 18.32 -7.96
C LEU A 24 3.09 16.89 -7.78
N ALA A 25 3.94 15.94 -7.40
CA ALA A 25 3.52 14.56 -7.17
C ALA A 25 2.46 14.45 -6.04
N SER A 26 2.56 15.31 -5.01
CA SER A 26 1.56 15.39 -3.94
C SER A 26 0.22 15.92 -4.45
N LEU A 27 0.25 16.98 -5.27
CA LEU A 27 -0.93 17.57 -5.88
C LEU A 27 -1.62 16.58 -6.83
N GLU A 28 -0.86 15.92 -7.71
CA GLU A 28 -1.38 14.90 -8.63
C GLU A 28 -2.05 13.75 -7.88
N ARG A 29 -1.44 13.27 -6.79
CA ARG A 29 -2.05 12.24 -5.93
C ARG A 29 -3.37 12.72 -5.32
N THR A 30 -3.44 13.98 -4.91
CA THR A 30 -4.67 14.58 -4.37
C THR A 30 -5.75 14.68 -5.44
N ILE A 31 -5.41 15.15 -6.64
CA ILE A 31 -6.32 15.21 -7.79
C ILE A 31 -6.84 13.82 -8.14
N ALA A 32 -5.97 12.81 -8.21
CA ALA A 32 -6.35 11.44 -8.50
C ALA A 32 -7.34 10.88 -7.46
N ARG A 33 -7.10 11.15 -6.17
CA ARG A 33 -8.03 10.76 -5.08
C ARG A 33 -9.39 11.43 -5.21
N GLN A 34 -9.41 12.74 -5.49
CA GLN A 34 -10.67 13.48 -5.67
C GLN A 34 -11.45 12.95 -6.88
N ARG A 35 -10.78 12.76 -8.02
CA ARG A 35 -11.39 12.16 -9.22
C ARG A 35 -11.95 10.76 -8.96
N SER A 36 -11.22 9.92 -8.22
CA SER A 36 -11.71 8.59 -7.84
C SER A 36 -12.96 8.67 -6.97
N ARG A 37 -13.05 9.61 -6.02
CA ARG A 37 -14.24 9.80 -5.18
C ARG A 37 -15.44 10.29 -5.98
N ILE A 38 -15.25 11.27 -6.85
CA ILE A 38 -16.32 11.77 -7.72
C ILE A 38 -16.82 10.65 -8.63
N ARG A 39 -15.90 9.91 -9.26
CA ARG A 39 -16.24 8.75 -10.09
C ARG A 39 -17.04 7.71 -9.32
N TRP A 40 -16.61 7.37 -8.09
CA TRP A 40 -17.34 6.46 -7.22
C TRP A 40 -18.76 6.95 -6.91
N LEU A 41 -18.94 8.24 -6.62
CA LEU A 41 -20.29 8.81 -6.41
C LEU A 41 -21.16 8.76 -7.67
N GLN A 42 -20.57 8.93 -8.85
CA GLN A 42 -21.28 8.89 -10.13
C GLN A 42 -21.66 7.47 -10.56
N GLU A 43 -20.74 6.52 -10.40
CA GLU A 43 -20.92 5.13 -10.84
C GLU A 43 -21.58 4.27 -9.77
N GLY A 44 -21.57 4.70 -8.50
CA GLY A 44 -22.10 3.93 -7.38
C GLY A 44 -21.41 2.56 -7.25
N ASP A 45 -22.20 1.52 -7.04
CA ASP A 45 -21.73 0.13 -6.92
C ASP A 45 -21.44 -0.54 -8.27
N ALA A 46 -21.47 0.23 -9.38
CA ALA A 46 -21.23 -0.32 -10.71
C ALA A 46 -19.75 -0.60 -11.01
N ASN A 47 -18.81 -0.01 -10.25
CA ASN A 47 -17.36 -0.16 -10.49
C ASN A 47 -16.65 -1.05 -9.46
N THR A 48 -17.34 -2.12 -9.05
CA THR A 48 -16.89 -3.10 -8.05
C THR A 48 -15.78 -4.02 -8.55
N ALA A 49 -15.57 -4.17 -9.86
CA ALA A 49 -14.59 -5.10 -10.40
C ALA A 49 -13.16 -4.79 -9.93
N LEU A 50 -12.73 -3.52 -9.97
CA LEU A 50 -11.41 -3.12 -9.49
C LEU A 50 -11.29 -3.25 -7.97
N PHE A 51 -12.35 -2.89 -7.24
CA PHE A 51 -12.39 -3.02 -5.78
C PHE A 51 -12.26 -4.49 -5.36
N HIS A 52 -13.05 -5.39 -5.96
CA HIS A 52 -12.99 -6.82 -5.71
C HIS A 52 -11.67 -7.41 -6.17
N LEU A 53 -11.08 -6.95 -7.29
CA LEU A 53 -9.75 -7.38 -7.72
C LEU A 53 -8.69 -7.05 -6.66
N ILE A 54 -8.69 -5.83 -6.13
CA ILE A 54 -7.74 -5.42 -5.08
C ILE A 54 -8.02 -6.17 -3.77
N ALA A 55 -9.29 -6.30 -3.37
CA ALA A 55 -9.68 -7.01 -2.15
C ALA A 55 -9.32 -8.51 -2.22
N ASN A 56 -9.60 -9.16 -3.35
CA ASN A 56 -9.23 -10.55 -3.60
C ASN A 56 -7.71 -10.72 -3.65
N GLY A 57 -6.98 -9.80 -4.28
CA GLY A 57 -5.53 -9.79 -4.29
C GLY A 57 -4.94 -9.69 -2.89
N ARG A 58 -5.51 -8.84 -2.03
CA ARG A 58 -5.14 -8.75 -0.60
C ARG A 58 -5.49 -10.03 0.16
N LYS A 59 -6.68 -10.58 -0.06
CA LYS A 59 -7.13 -11.84 0.56
C LYS A 59 -6.19 -12.98 0.21
N ALA A 60 -5.77 -13.10 -1.05
CA ALA A 60 -4.83 -14.12 -1.50
C ALA A 60 -3.42 -13.88 -0.92
N LYS A 61 -2.93 -12.64 -0.93
CA LYS A 61 -1.60 -12.31 -0.38
C LYS A 61 -1.50 -12.56 1.13
N ASN A 62 -2.57 -12.29 1.87
CA ASN A 62 -2.62 -12.42 3.31
C ASN A 62 -3.15 -13.79 3.77
N PHE A 63 -3.41 -14.72 2.84
CA PHE A 63 -3.87 -16.05 3.20
C PHE A 63 -2.74 -16.81 3.91
N ILE A 64 -3.02 -17.26 5.14
CA ILE A 64 -2.11 -18.08 5.93
C ILE A 64 -2.53 -19.54 5.73
N PRO A 65 -1.78 -20.35 4.95
CA PRO A 65 -2.19 -21.72 4.63
C PRO A 65 -2.14 -22.64 5.86
N ALA A 66 -1.14 -22.50 6.72
CA ALA A 66 -0.99 -23.28 7.94
C ALA A 66 -0.19 -22.51 8.99
N LEU A 67 -0.35 -22.90 10.25
CA LEU A 67 0.51 -22.51 11.37
C LEU A 67 1.22 -23.74 11.92
N SER A 68 2.40 -23.54 12.51
CA SER A 68 3.13 -24.57 13.24
C SER A 68 3.31 -24.10 14.69
N VAL A 69 2.67 -24.80 15.62
CA VAL A 69 2.71 -24.49 17.06
C VAL A 69 3.11 -25.76 17.79
N GLU A 70 4.22 -25.71 18.54
CA GLU A 70 4.74 -26.83 19.34
C GLU A 70 4.89 -28.17 18.57
N GLY A 71 5.19 -28.10 17.26
CA GLY A 71 5.33 -29.28 16.40
C GLY A 71 4.02 -29.79 15.78
N GLN A 72 2.87 -29.22 16.13
CA GLN A 72 1.59 -29.48 15.49
C GLN A 72 1.33 -28.48 14.34
N VAL A 73 0.84 -29.01 13.21
CA VAL A 73 0.45 -28.21 12.05
C VAL A 73 -1.05 -27.96 12.09
N ILE A 74 -1.44 -26.69 12.11
CA ILE A 74 -2.84 -26.24 12.15
C ILE A 74 -3.21 -25.65 10.79
N THR A 75 -4.20 -26.23 10.13
CA THR A 75 -4.66 -25.82 8.80
C THR A 75 -6.06 -25.23 8.80
N ASP A 76 -6.89 -25.61 9.77
CA ASP A 76 -8.26 -25.11 9.91
C ASP A 76 -8.27 -23.67 10.43
N GLN A 77 -9.35 -22.95 10.15
CA GLN A 77 -9.45 -21.53 10.47
C GLN A 77 -9.61 -21.29 11.98
N GLN A 78 -10.39 -22.14 12.65
CA GLN A 78 -10.69 -21.99 14.07
C GLN A 78 -9.43 -22.20 14.93
N GLY A 79 -8.67 -23.25 14.69
CA GLY A 79 -7.41 -23.51 15.38
C GLY A 79 -6.38 -22.42 15.12
N LYS A 80 -6.39 -21.79 13.93
CA LYS A 80 -5.52 -20.63 13.67
C LYS A 80 -5.91 -19.43 14.54
N GLU A 81 -7.21 -19.16 14.67
CA GLU A 81 -7.73 -18.07 15.49
C GLU A 81 -7.41 -18.28 16.98
N GLU A 82 -7.60 -19.50 17.49
CA GLU A 82 -7.26 -19.89 18.86
C GLU A 82 -5.75 -19.74 19.12
N ALA A 83 -4.90 -20.28 18.22
CA ALA A 83 -3.44 -20.17 18.35
C ALA A 83 -2.96 -18.71 18.33
N PHE A 84 -3.55 -17.85 17.50
CA PHE A 84 -3.24 -16.42 17.53
C PHE A 84 -3.73 -15.77 18.82
N PHE A 85 -4.92 -16.09 19.31
CA PHE A 85 -5.44 -15.53 20.55
C PHE A 85 -4.53 -15.88 21.74
N GLU A 86 -4.11 -17.13 21.86
CA GLU A 86 -3.21 -17.61 22.92
C GLU A 86 -1.83 -16.95 22.86
N ALA A 87 -1.28 -16.74 21.66
CA ALA A 87 0.07 -16.16 21.50
C ALA A 87 0.16 -14.66 21.83
N TYR A 88 -0.96 -13.93 21.83
CA TYR A 88 -1.01 -12.48 22.04
C TYR A 88 -1.75 -12.05 23.32
N GLN A 89 -2.11 -13.00 24.19
CA GLN A 89 -2.47 -12.76 25.59
C GLN A 89 -1.20 -12.54 26.43
#